data_AF-A0A383CA15-F1
#
_entry.id   AF-A0A383CA15-F1
#
_cell.length_a   1.000
_cell.length_b   1.000
_cell.length_c   1.000
_cell.angle_alpha   90.00
_cell.angle_beta   90.00
_cell.angle_gamma   90.00
#
_symmetry.space_group_name_H-M   'P 1'
#
loop_
_entity.id
_entity.type
_entity.pdbx_description
1 polymer ?
#
loop_
_entity_poly.entity_id
_entity_poly.type
_entity_poly.pdbx_seq_one_letter_code
_entity_poly.pdbx_strand_id
1 'polypeptide(L)'
;VTVRILGIETSCDETAAAVVEEGSVIISNVVASQNEIHAQYGGIYPEIASRVHIETIHNIVTTALSEAHVSLDDISAVAVTRGPGLIGSLLVGINTAK
;
A
#
# COMPACT_ATOMS: atom_id res chain seq x y z
N VAL A 1 -1.41 24.12 9.88
CA VAL A 1 -1.92 23.00 9.06
C VAL A 1 -1.00 21.84 9.31
N THR A 2 -1.53 20.73 9.78
CA THR A 2 -0.75 19.53 10.06
C THR A 2 -0.47 18.80 8.74
N VAL A 3 0.77 18.38 8.51
CA VAL A 3 1.19 17.68 7.29
C VAL A 3 0.97 16.18 7.49
N ARG A 4 0.16 15.58 6.60
CA ARG A 4 -0.09 14.14 6.58
C ARG A 4 0.25 13.54 5.23
N ILE A 5 0.94 12.41 5.24
CA ILE A 5 1.34 11.67 4.04
C ILE A 5 0.65 10.31 4.06
N LEU A 6 -0.03 9.96 2.98
CA LEU A 6 -0.48 8.60 2.70
C LEU A 6 0.64 7.85 1.98
N GLY A 7 1.23 6.84 2.62
CA GLY A 7 2.18 5.93 2.01
C GLY A 7 1.48 4.71 1.41
N ILE A 8 1.92 4.24 0.23
CA ILE A 8 1.46 3.02 -0.43
C ILE A 8 2.66 2.15 -0.83
N GLU A 9 2.62 0.88 -0.46
CA GLU A 9 3.68 -0.11 -0.71
C GLU A 9 3.10 -1.36 -1.40
N THR A 10 3.70 -1.74 -2.53
CA THR A 10 3.29 -2.86 -3.41
C THR A 10 4.48 -3.43 -4.20
N SER A 11 5.70 -3.38 -3.65
CA SER A 11 6.90 -3.79 -4.38
C SER A 11 7.03 -5.30 -4.58
N CYS A 12 6.42 -6.11 -3.70
CA CYS A 12 6.59 -7.55 -3.69
C CYS A 12 5.27 -8.30 -3.49
N ASP A 13 4.98 -8.79 -2.28
CA ASP A 13 3.81 -9.62 -1.95
C ASP A 13 3.01 -9.12 -0.74
N GLU A 14 3.33 -7.93 -0.21
CA GLU A 14 2.48 -7.18 0.70
C GLU A 14 1.83 -5.97 0.02
N THR A 15 0.51 -5.84 0.16
CA THR A 15 -0.19 -4.58 -0.10
C THR A 15 -0.29 -3.82 1.22
N ALA A 16 0.33 -2.64 1.30
CA ALA A 16 0.28 -1.85 2.52
C ALA A 16 -0.04 -0.38 2.25
N ALA A 17 -0.72 0.24 3.22
CA ALA A 17 -0.93 1.68 3.26
C ALA A 17 -0.83 2.20 4.69
N ALA A 18 -0.29 3.41 4.84
CA ALA A 18 -0.10 4.05 6.15
C ALA A 18 -0.33 5.55 6.05
N VAL A 19 -0.91 6.15 7.10
CA VAL A 19 -0.97 7.61 7.26
C VAL A 19 0.08 8.02 8.29
N VAL A 20 1.01 8.87 7.86
CA VAL A 20 2.08 9.42 8.73
C VAL A 20 1.90 10.92 8.88
N GLU A 21 1.92 11.38 10.11
CA GLU A 21 1.81 12.78 10.51
C GLU A 21 3.17 13.34 10.92
N GLU A 22 3.50 14.55 10.46
CA GLU A 22 4.74 15.28 10.79
C GLU A 22 6.02 14.42 10.62
N GLY A 23 6.02 13.56 9.59
CA GLY A 23 7.15 12.73 9.16
C GLY A 23 7.59 11.61 10.10
N SER A 24 6.94 11.43 11.25
CA SER A 24 7.40 10.50 12.28
C SER A 24 6.30 9.82 13.08
N VAL A 25 5.10 10.40 13.12
CA VAL A 25 3.98 9.85 13.89
C VAL A 25 3.15 8.96 12.96
N ILE A 26 3.14 7.66 13.22
CA ILE A 26 2.30 6.72 12.48
C ILE A 26 0.89 6.79 13.05
N ILE A 27 -0.08 7.25 12.26
CA ILE A 27 -1.49 7.36 12.67
C ILE A 27 -2.24 6.07 12.34
N SER A 28 -1.95 5.47 11.18
CA SER A 28 -2.45 4.15 10.78
C SER A 28 -1.41 3.40 9.97
N ASN A 29 -1.48 2.08 9.99
CA ASN A 29 -0.60 1.20 9.21
C ASN A 29 -1.29 -0.14 8.97
N VAL A 30 -1.75 -0.36 7.75
CA VAL A 30 -2.53 -1.52 7.35
C VAL A 30 -1.73 -2.33 6.34
N VAL A 31 -1.64 -3.65 6.56
CA VAL A 31 -0.87 -4.57 5.72
C VAL A 31 -1.72 -5.81 5.41
N ALA A 32 -1.83 -6.15 4.12
CA ALA A 32 -2.30 -7.45 3.66
C ALA A 32 -1.13 -8.22 3.05
N SER A 33 -0.77 -9.34 3.66
CA SER A 33 0.28 -10.24 3.19
C SER A 33 -0.29 -11.37 2.33
N GLN A 34 0.47 -11.75 1.31
CA GLN A 34 0.13 -12.85 0.40
C GLN A 34 0.91 -14.14 0.70
N ASN A 35 1.61 -14.21 1.84
CA ASN A 35 2.48 -15.33 2.21
C ASN A 35 1.84 -16.71 2.05
N GLU A 36 0.58 -16.87 2.51
CA GLU A 36 -0.14 -18.15 2.42
C GLU A 36 -0.39 -18.57 0.97
N ILE A 37 -0.68 -17.60 0.09
CA ILE A 37 -0.93 -17.86 -1.32
C ILE A 37 0.37 -18.29 -2.00
N HIS A 38 1.49 -17.63 -1.70
CA HIS A 38 2.79 -17.93 -2.31
C HIS A 38 3.46 -19.19 -1.76
N ALA A 39 3.10 -19.62 -0.54
CA ALA A 39 3.66 -20.80 0.12
C ALA A 39 3.53 -22.08 -0.74
N GLN A 40 2.42 -22.24 -1.48
CA GLN A 40 2.20 -23.40 -2.35
C GLN A 40 3.13 -23.45 -3.58
N TYR A 41 3.74 -22.32 -3.94
CA TYR A 41 4.67 -22.20 -5.07
C TYR A 41 6.14 -22.25 -4.66
N GLY A 42 6.43 -22.30 -3.34
CA GLY A 42 7.80 -22.30 -2.82
C GLY A 42 8.53 -20.96 -2.98
N GLY A 43 7.80 -19.88 -3.28
CA GLY A 43 8.33 -18.55 -3.51
C GLY A 43 7.29 -17.63 -4.11
N ILE A 44 7.62 -16.34 -4.21
CA ILE A 44 6.71 -15.32 -4.75
C ILE A 44 6.47 -15.59 -6.24
N TYR A 45 5.21 -15.78 -6.61
CA TYR A 45 4.77 -15.92 -8.00
C TYR A 45 4.31 -14.56 -8.56
N PRO A 46 5.10 -13.87 -9.41
CA PRO A 46 4.91 -12.44 -9.68
C PRO A 46 3.54 -12.04 -10.26
N GLU A 47 2.97 -12.90 -11.10
CA GLU A 47 1.66 -12.65 -11.72
C GLU A 47 0.52 -12.72 -10.70
N ILE A 48 0.60 -13.66 -9.74
CA ILE A 48 -0.37 -13.76 -8.64
C ILE A 48 -0.20 -12.56 -7.72
N ALA A 49 1.05 -12.16 -7.44
CA ALA A 49 1.30 -11.03 -6.56
C ALA A 49 0.66 -9.74 -7.10
N SER A 50 0.86 -9.47 -8.39
CA SER A 50 0.27 -8.34 -9.09
C SER A 50 -1.26 -8.36 -9.03
N ARG A 51 -1.89 -9.53 -9.20
CA ARG A 51 -3.35 -9.69 -9.13
C ARG A 51 -3.90 -9.42 -7.73
N VAL A 52 -3.27 -9.97 -6.70
CA VAL A 52 -3.74 -9.78 -5.33
C VAL A 52 -3.57 -8.32 -4.88
N HIS A 53 -2.54 -7.60 -5.34
CA HIS A 53 -2.47 -6.15 -5.12
C HIS A 53 -3.69 -5.42 -5.70
N ILE A 54 -4.11 -5.73 -6.94
CA ILE A 54 -5.31 -5.12 -7.55
C ILE A 54 -6.56 -5.37 -6.71
N GLU A 55 -6.72 -6.60 -6.21
CA GLU A 55 -7.89 -7.00 -5.41
C GLU A 55 -7.92 -6.32 -4.02
N THR A 56 -6.76 -6.03 -3.45
CA THR A 56 -6.64 -5.58 -2.05
C THR A 56 -6.41 -4.08 -1.89
N ILE A 57 -5.79 -3.41 -2.86
CA ILE A 57 -5.26 -2.05 -2.68
C ILE A 57 -6.31 -1.01 -2.29
N HIS A 58 -7.51 -1.08 -2.88
CA HIS A 58 -8.57 -0.14 -2.55
C HIS A 58 -9.05 -0.30 -1.09
N ASN A 59 -9.22 -1.55 -0.64
CA ASN A 59 -9.60 -1.83 0.74
C ASN A 59 -8.51 -1.37 1.70
N ILE A 60 -7.24 -1.67 1.41
CA ILE A 60 -6.11 -1.31 2.27
C ILE A 60 -5.97 0.21 2.42
N VAL A 61 -6.05 0.97 1.33
CA VAL A 61 -6.03 2.43 1.38
C VAL A 61 -7.22 2.98 2.17
N THR A 62 -8.42 2.48 1.92
CA THR A 62 -9.64 2.94 2.61
C THR A 62 -9.60 2.64 4.10
N THR A 63 -9.12 1.45 4.50
CA THR A 63 -8.92 1.08 5.90
C THR A 63 -7.87 1.97 6.55
N ALA A 64 -6.74 2.24 5.89
CA ALA A 64 -5.70 3.13 6.44
C ALA A 64 -6.23 4.55 6.70
N LEU A 65 -7.03 5.12 5.79
CA LEU A 65 -7.67 6.41 5.99
C LEU A 65 -8.70 6.37 7.14
N SER A 66 -9.51 5.32 7.17
CA SER A 66 -10.53 5.12 8.22
C SER A 66 -9.91 4.96 9.61
N GLU A 67 -8.87 4.15 9.77
CA GLU A 67 -8.15 3.97 11.04
C GLU A 67 -7.47 5.26 11.49
N ALA A 68 -7.01 6.07 10.53
CA ALA A 68 -6.46 7.39 10.80
C ALA A 68 -7.51 8.47 11.05
N HIS A 69 -8.80 8.15 10.93
CA HIS A 69 -9.91 9.08 11.09
C HIS A 69 -9.79 10.34 10.20
N VAL A 70 -9.31 10.15 8.97
CA VAL A 70 -9.12 11.21 7.98
C VAL A 70 -9.73 10.84 6.64
N SER A 71 -10.02 11.86 5.84
CA SER A 71 -10.41 11.72 4.43
C SER A 71 -9.21 11.96 3.52
N LEU A 72 -9.38 11.73 2.21
CA LEU A 72 -8.36 12.09 1.22
C LEU A 72 -8.08 13.60 1.17
N ASP A 73 -9.08 14.44 1.48
CA ASP A 73 -8.93 15.91 1.48
C ASP A 73 -8.01 16.40 2.63
N ASP A 74 -7.78 15.57 3.64
CA ASP A 74 -6.89 15.85 4.77
C ASP A 74 -5.43 15.44 4.48
N ILE A 75 -5.16 14.76 3.36
CA ILE A 75 -3.84 14.25 2.98
C ILE A 75 -3.09 15.32 2.19
N SER A 76 -1.88 15.65 2.64
CA SER A 76 -1.03 16.67 2.01
C SER A 76 -0.26 16.13 0.80
N ALA A 77 0.08 14.84 0.82
CA ALA A 77 0.76 14.17 -0.28
C ALA A 77 0.55 12.65 -0.23
N VAL A 78 0.65 12.01 -1.40
CA VAL A 78 0.70 10.54 -1.52
C VAL A 78 2.14 10.13 -1.87
N ALA A 79 2.73 9.27 -1.06
CA ALA A 79 4.02 8.64 -1.30
C ALA A 79 3.78 7.19 -1.75
N VAL A 80 4.52 6.74 -2.76
CA VAL A 80 4.37 5.39 -3.29
C VAL A 80 5.72 4.81 -3.68
N THR A 81 5.89 3.52 -3.45
CA THR A 81 7.10 2.81 -3.86
C THR A 81 7.19 2.73 -5.38
N ARG A 82 8.18 3.43 -5.93
CA ARG A 82 8.50 3.41 -7.36
C ARG A 82 9.39 2.24 -7.77
N GLY A 83 10.18 1.71 -6.83
CA GLY A 83 11.12 0.62 -7.03
C GLY A 83 12.30 0.69 -6.05
N PRO A 84 13.14 -0.36 -6.00
CA PRO A 84 13.08 -1.60 -6.80
C PRO A 84 11.88 -2.50 -6.41
N GLY A 85 11.55 -3.48 -7.26
CA GLY A 85 10.42 -4.40 -7.02
C GLY A 85 9.93 -5.13 -8.26
N LEU A 86 8.87 -5.91 -8.11
CA LEU A 86 8.18 -6.61 -9.19
C LEU A 86 7.40 -5.60 -10.04
N ILE A 87 7.69 -5.52 -11.34
CA ILE A 87 7.15 -4.46 -12.20
C ILE A 87 5.61 -4.44 -12.23
N GLY A 88 4.96 -5.62 -12.24
CA GLY A 88 3.50 -5.73 -12.21
C GLY A 88 2.93 -5.18 -10.90
N SER A 89 3.50 -5.60 -9.77
CA SER A 89 3.11 -5.14 -8.43
C SER A 89 3.32 -3.62 -8.25
N LEU A 90 4.50 -3.10 -8.62
CA LEU A 90 4.82 -1.66 -8.54
C LEU A 90 3.84 -0.79 -9.34
N LEU A 91 3.42 -1.26 -10.52
CA LEU A 91 2.48 -0.52 -11.35
C LEU A 91 1.11 -0.40 -10.69
N VAL A 92 0.68 -1.37 -9.86
CA VAL A 92 -0.58 -1.26 -9.11
C VAL A 92 -0.51 -0.07 -8.16
N GLY A 93 0.50 -0.01 -7.30
CA GLY A 93 0.68 1.11 -6.36
C GLY A 93 0.80 2.45 -7.08
N ILE A 94 1.65 2.53 -8.11
CA ILE A 94 1.88 3.78 -8.86
C ILE A 94 0.59 4.29 -9.52
N ASN A 95 -0.26 3.41 -10.06
CA ASN A 95 -1.52 3.82 -10.68
C ASN A 95 -2.59 4.17 -9.63
N THR A 96 -2.57 3.55 -8.44
CA THR A 96 -3.48 3.94 -7.36
C THR A 96 -3.11 5.28 -6.73
N ALA A 97 -1.82 5.61 -6.70
CA ALA A 97 -1.33 6.86 -6.13
C ALA A 97 -1.49 8.10 -7.04
N LYS A 98 -1.81 7.90 -8.33
CA LYS A 98 -1.95 8.95 -9.34
C LYS A 98 -3.41 9.28 -9.60
#